data_AF-A0A072NZZ9-F1
#
_entry.id   AF-A0A072NZZ9-F1
#
_cell.length_a   1.000
_cell.length_b   1.000
_cell.length_c   1.000
_cell.angle_alpha   90.00
_cell.angle_beta   90.00
_cell.angle_gamma   90.00
#
_symmetry.space_group_name_H-M   'P 1'
#
loop_
_entity.id
_entity.type
_entity.pdbx_description
1 polymer ?
#
loop_
_entity_poly.entity_id
_entity_poly.type
_entity_poly.pdbx_seq_one_letter_code
_entity_poly.pdbx_strand_id
1 'polypeptide(L)'
;MAQPRELGQSVLAAIRENYISSMNAWAAYFTLEEDLIEGSKIGQGYSAVGSRFLSIGQDPSCTSKVCFISTLPRKDRDATLKQGDDALKQYVAKRYKDSGWKSTEIIKGMMKAEDSYASEWAQVKKPNLYKGRFVLVGDAGCALGPTGAGTTLALTGACVLAGEICKHRGNFDAACAGYEHIMRPIITDFQKTQLGFREP
;
A
#
# COMPACT_ATOMS: atom_id res chain seq x y z
N MET A 1 23.27 -25.31 -10.06
CA MET A 1 23.39 -24.70 -8.73
C MET A 1 22.96 -23.24 -8.89
N ALA A 2 21.72 -22.89 -8.53
CA ALA A 2 21.18 -21.54 -8.78
C ALA A 2 21.90 -20.49 -7.91
N GLN A 3 22.15 -19.30 -8.46
CA GLN A 3 22.84 -18.22 -7.72
C GLN A 3 21.99 -17.74 -6.53
N PRO A 4 22.58 -17.30 -5.41
CA PRO A 4 21.85 -16.84 -4.21
C PRO A 4 20.79 -15.76 -4.48
N ARG A 5 20.99 -14.90 -5.50
CA ARG A 5 20.00 -13.90 -5.94
C ARG A 5 18.75 -14.52 -6.56
N GLU A 6 18.90 -15.58 -7.34
CA GLU A 6 17.77 -16.27 -7.99
C GLU A 6 16.92 -17.01 -6.96
N LEU A 7 17.56 -17.61 -5.95
CA LEU A 7 16.86 -18.24 -4.83
C LEU A 7 16.04 -17.22 -4.04
N GLY A 8 16.59 -16.03 -3.77
CA GLY A 8 15.87 -14.93 -3.11
C GLY A 8 14.67 -14.45 -3.91
N GLN A 9 14.81 -14.29 -5.23
CA GLN A 9 13.70 -13.89 -6.10
C GLN A 9 12.61 -14.96 -6.19
N SER A 10 12.97 -16.25 -6.23
CA SER A 10 12.02 -17.37 -6.22
C SER A 10 11.21 -17.41 -4.92
N VAL A 11 11.84 -17.16 -3.77
CA VAL A 11 11.14 -17.12 -2.47
C VAL A 11 10.19 -15.92 -2.40
N LEU A 12 10.60 -14.74 -2.88
CA LEU A 12 9.74 -13.56 -2.91
C LEU A 12 8.53 -13.75 -3.84
N ALA A 13 8.72 -14.39 -4.99
CA ALA A 13 7.64 -14.75 -5.90
C ALA A 13 6.64 -15.69 -5.21
N ALA A 14 7.12 -16.76 -4.57
CA ALA A 14 6.28 -17.71 -3.85
C ALA A 14 5.53 -17.06 -2.67
N ILE A 15 6.15 -16.12 -1.93
CA ILE A 15 5.47 -15.37 -0.87
C ILE A 15 4.34 -14.52 -1.46
N ARG A 16 4.62 -13.82 -2.57
CA ARG A 16 3.66 -12.93 -3.22
C ARG A 16 2.49 -13.71 -3.83
N GLU A 17 2.71 -14.91 -4.33
CA GLU A 17 1.65 -15.77 -4.87
C GLU A 17 0.77 -16.38 -3.78
N ASN A 18 1.38 -16.86 -2.69
CA ASN A 18 0.65 -17.64 -1.67
C ASN A 18 0.02 -16.78 -0.56
N TYR A 19 0.55 -15.58 -0.31
CA TYR A 19 0.13 -14.79 0.86
C TYR A 19 -0.27 -13.35 0.53
N ILE A 20 -0.06 -12.88 -0.70
CA ILE A 20 -0.40 -11.50 -1.07
C ILE A 20 -1.57 -11.52 -2.07
N SER A 21 -2.75 -11.13 -1.61
CA SER A 21 -3.93 -10.95 -2.44
C SER A 21 -3.95 -9.53 -3.00
N SER A 22 -3.73 -9.39 -4.30
CA SER A 22 -3.91 -8.11 -5.01
C SER A 22 -5.37 -7.66 -4.95
N MET A 23 -5.58 -6.35 -4.81
CA MET A 23 -6.91 -5.74 -4.96
C MET A 23 -7.13 -5.16 -6.37
N ASN A 24 -6.22 -5.44 -7.32
CA ASN A 24 -6.22 -4.87 -8.68
C ASN A 24 -6.30 -3.35 -8.71
N ALA A 25 -5.76 -2.70 -7.67
CA ALA A 25 -5.69 -1.27 -7.52
C ALA A 25 -4.26 -0.86 -7.15
N TRP A 26 -3.86 0.30 -7.60
CA TRP A 26 -2.57 0.90 -7.26
C TRP A 26 -2.71 2.40 -7.13
N ALA A 27 -1.78 2.99 -6.38
CA ALA A 27 -1.69 4.42 -6.22
C ALA A 27 -0.28 4.91 -6.53
N ALA A 28 -0.17 6.13 -7.08
CA ALA A 28 1.08 6.85 -7.24
C ALA A 28 1.01 8.19 -6.51
N TYR A 29 2.09 8.52 -5.81
CA TYR A 29 2.20 9.69 -4.97
C TYR A 29 3.47 10.45 -5.33
N PHE A 30 3.41 11.77 -5.21
CA PHE A 30 4.55 12.66 -5.38
C PHE A 30 4.20 14.04 -4.83
N THR A 31 5.23 14.87 -4.67
CA THR A 31 5.09 16.26 -4.25
C THR A 31 5.11 17.20 -5.46
N LEU A 32 4.23 18.19 -5.42
CA LEU A 32 4.22 19.35 -6.31
C LEU A 32 4.60 20.60 -5.51
N GLU A 33 5.54 21.37 -6.04
CA GLU A 33 5.84 22.71 -5.51
C GLU A 33 4.78 23.75 -5.91
N GLU A 34 4.12 23.52 -7.05
CA GLU A 34 3.06 24.40 -7.56
C GLU A 34 1.78 24.25 -6.73
N ASP A 35 1.15 25.38 -6.40
CA ASP A 35 -0.16 25.40 -5.75
C ASP A 35 -1.29 25.37 -6.79
N LEU A 36 -1.69 24.16 -7.17
CA LEU A 36 -2.77 23.93 -8.13
C LEU A 36 -4.17 24.02 -7.49
N ILE A 37 -4.27 24.30 -6.18
CA ILE A 37 -5.55 24.44 -5.48
C ILE A 37 -5.73 25.83 -4.85
N GLU A 38 -4.91 26.80 -5.26
CA GLU A 38 -5.09 28.24 -5.03
C GLU A 38 -5.27 28.60 -3.54
N GLY A 39 -4.42 28.04 -2.67
CA GLY A 39 -4.42 28.29 -1.23
C GLY A 39 -5.54 27.57 -0.48
N SER A 40 -6.26 26.66 -1.13
CA SER A 40 -7.30 25.86 -0.49
C SER A 40 -6.71 24.99 0.63
N LYS A 41 -7.27 25.13 1.83
CA LYS A 41 -6.97 24.25 2.98
C LYS A 41 -7.69 22.90 2.90
N ILE A 42 -8.56 22.72 1.91
CA ILE A 42 -9.33 21.50 1.68
C ILE A 42 -8.74 20.80 0.45
N GLY A 43 -8.41 19.51 0.60
CA GLY A 43 -7.96 18.70 -0.51
C GLY A 43 -9.05 18.55 -1.57
N GLN A 44 -8.67 18.63 -2.84
CA GLN A 44 -9.57 18.46 -3.98
C GLN A 44 -9.37 17.08 -4.60
N GLY A 45 -10.46 16.40 -4.92
CA GLY A 45 -10.46 15.11 -5.59
C GLY A 45 -11.28 15.16 -6.88
N TYR A 46 -10.84 14.41 -7.89
CA TYR A 46 -11.50 14.31 -9.19
C TYR A 46 -11.55 12.86 -9.67
N SER A 47 -12.75 12.35 -9.90
CA SER A 47 -12.99 11.04 -10.50
C SER A 47 -13.14 11.18 -12.01
N ALA A 48 -12.31 10.47 -12.76
CA ALA A 48 -12.36 10.38 -14.22
C ALA A 48 -12.85 9.01 -14.67
N VAL A 49 -13.39 8.94 -15.89
CA VAL A 49 -13.86 7.69 -16.50
C VAL A 49 -12.74 6.64 -16.61
N GLY A 50 -13.15 5.38 -16.59
CA GLY A 50 -12.24 4.24 -16.66
C GLY A 50 -11.46 4.04 -15.37
N SER A 51 -12.09 4.17 -14.20
CA SER A 51 -11.48 3.90 -12.89
C SER A 51 -10.17 4.65 -12.62
N ARG A 52 -10.24 5.96 -12.76
CA ARG A 52 -9.14 6.88 -12.45
C ARG A 52 -9.63 7.88 -11.43
N PHE A 53 -8.81 8.11 -10.43
CA PHE A 53 -9.01 9.16 -9.45
C PHE A 53 -7.71 9.96 -9.30
N LEU A 54 -7.86 11.26 -9.16
CA LEU A 54 -6.78 12.21 -8.88
C LEU A 54 -7.16 12.96 -7.61
N SER A 55 -6.20 13.21 -6.73
CA SER A 55 -6.38 14.18 -5.65
C SER A 55 -5.14 15.04 -5.45
N ILE A 56 -5.37 16.25 -4.97
CA ILE A 56 -4.35 17.19 -4.53
C ILE A 56 -4.76 17.70 -3.15
N GLY A 57 -3.85 17.68 -2.18
CA GLY A 57 -4.05 18.33 -0.88
C GLY A 57 -2.79 19.10 -0.49
N GLN A 58 -2.95 20.16 0.31
CA GLN A 58 -1.80 20.84 0.88
C GLN A 58 -1.30 20.09 2.11
N ASP A 59 0.02 19.92 2.17
CA ASP A 59 0.74 19.50 3.35
C ASP A 59 1.00 20.71 4.26
N PRO A 60 1.10 20.53 5.60
CA PRO A 60 1.48 21.61 6.51
C PRO A 60 2.82 22.31 6.18
N SER A 61 3.69 21.67 5.38
CA SER A 61 4.90 22.27 4.83
C SER A 61 4.68 23.20 3.63
N CYS A 62 3.42 23.54 3.30
CA CYS A 62 3.03 24.35 2.15
C CYS A 62 3.38 23.73 0.78
N THR A 63 3.53 22.41 0.73
CA THR A 63 3.70 21.66 -0.53
C THR A 63 2.40 20.96 -0.93
N SER A 64 2.16 20.80 -2.23
CA SER A 64 0.99 20.09 -2.74
C SER A 64 1.31 18.60 -2.82
N LYS A 65 0.58 17.75 -2.09
CA LYS A 65 0.67 16.28 -2.21
C LYS A 65 -0.35 15.80 -3.21
N VAL A 66 0.11 15.02 -4.19
CA VAL A 66 -0.75 14.45 -5.23
C VAL A 66 -0.90 12.95 -5.01
N CYS A 67 -2.09 12.44 -5.26
CA CYS A 67 -2.36 11.02 -5.36
C CYS A 67 -3.10 10.69 -6.66
N PHE A 68 -2.56 9.76 -7.44
CA PHE A 68 -3.25 9.08 -8.52
C PHE A 68 -3.69 7.71 -8.03
N ILE A 69 -4.95 7.33 -8.23
CA ILE A 69 -5.47 5.99 -7.90
C ILE A 69 -6.12 5.39 -9.14
N SER A 70 -5.77 4.16 -9.50
CA SER A 70 -6.43 3.43 -10.59
C SER A 70 -6.67 1.97 -10.26
N THR A 71 -7.80 1.44 -10.74
CA THR A 71 -8.13 0.01 -10.68
C THR A 71 -8.00 -0.60 -12.09
N LEU A 72 -6.86 -1.19 -12.42
CA LEU A 72 -6.56 -1.80 -13.72
C LEU A 72 -5.46 -2.88 -13.59
N PRO A 73 -5.29 -3.77 -14.58
CA PRO A 73 -4.53 -5.00 -14.41
C PRO A 73 -3.09 -4.77 -13.96
N ARG A 74 -2.75 -5.47 -12.88
CA ARG A 74 -1.45 -5.50 -12.19
C ARG A 74 -0.21 -5.66 -13.09
N LYS A 75 -0.34 -6.36 -14.23
CA LYS A 75 0.80 -6.80 -15.06
C LYS A 75 1.59 -5.65 -15.67
N ASP A 76 0.91 -4.62 -16.17
CA ASP A 76 1.58 -3.53 -16.90
C ASP A 76 2.38 -2.64 -15.95
N ARG A 77 1.87 -2.40 -14.73
CA ARG A 77 2.57 -1.61 -13.69
C ARG A 77 3.74 -2.35 -13.09
N ASP A 78 3.59 -3.65 -12.78
CA ASP A 78 4.71 -4.45 -12.25
C ASP A 78 5.86 -4.54 -13.27
N ALA A 79 5.56 -4.53 -14.57
CA ALA A 79 6.57 -4.49 -15.62
C ALA A 79 7.30 -3.13 -15.67
N THR A 80 6.59 -2.02 -15.52
CA THR A 80 7.20 -0.68 -15.54
C THR A 80 8.03 -0.37 -14.30
N LEU A 81 7.61 -0.82 -13.10
CA LEU A 81 8.42 -0.70 -11.88
C LEU A 81 9.79 -1.38 -12.00
N LYS A 82 9.88 -2.51 -12.71
CA LYS A 82 11.16 -3.20 -12.96
C LYS A 82 12.09 -2.42 -13.89
N GLN A 83 11.57 -1.47 -14.65
CA GLN A 83 12.32 -0.66 -15.60
C GLN A 83 12.82 0.67 -15.00
N GLY A 84 12.39 1.01 -13.77
CA GLY A 84 12.80 2.20 -13.04
C GLY A 84 11.74 3.30 -12.99
N ASP A 85 12.03 4.38 -12.25
CA ASP A 85 11.06 5.42 -11.89
C ASP A 85 10.56 6.21 -13.10
N ASP A 86 11.42 6.47 -14.10
CA ASP A 86 11.03 7.18 -15.32
C ASP A 86 10.00 6.41 -16.14
N ALA A 87 10.14 5.09 -16.24
CA ALA A 87 9.18 4.23 -16.92
C ALA A 87 7.83 4.20 -16.20
N LEU A 88 7.85 4.21 -14.86
CA LEU A 88 6.64 4.35 -14.04
C LEU A 88 5.96 5.70 -14.29
N LYS A 89 6.70 6.82 -14.23
CA LYS A 89 6.15 8.16 -14.49
C LYS A 89 5.53 8.25 -15.88
N GLN A 90 6.18 7.71 -16.90
CA GLN A 90 5.63 7.67 -18.27
C GLN A 90 4.35 6.83 -18.36
N TYR A 91 4.29 5.69 -17.67
CA TYR A 91 3.09 4.86 -17.59
C TYR A 91 1.92 5.62 -16.97
N VAL A 92 2.15 6.28 -15.82
CA VAL A 92 1.13 7.11 -15.14
C VAL A 92 0.72 8.27 -16.04
N ALA A 93 1.67 8.98 -16.66
CA ALA A 93 1.39 10.10 -17.56
C ALA A 93 0.50 9.68 -18.74
N LYS A 94 0.83 8.57 -19.40
CA LYS A 94 0.03 8.02 -20.51
C LYS A 94 -1.39 7.68 -20.06
N ARG A 95 -1.53 7.14 -18.86
CA ARG A 95 -2.81 6.71 -18.30
C ARG A 95 -3.73 7.88 -17.95
N TYR A 96 -3.16 8.99 -17.50
CA TYR A 96 -3.92 10.13 -17.01
C TYR A 96 -4.02 11.32 -17.99
N LYS A 97 -3.36 11.25 -19.16
CA LYS A 97 -3.28 12.33 -20.17
C LYS A 97 -4.62 12.98 -20.56
N ASP A 98 -5.71 12.22 -20.55
CA ASP A 98 -7.06 12.64 -20.97
C ASP A 98 -8.07 12.58 -19.80
N SER A 99 -7.59 12.66 -18.55
CA SER A 99 -8.47 12.55 -17.38
C SER A 99 -9.30 13.81 -17.13
N GLY A 100 -8.92 14.95 -17.70
CA GLY A 100 -9.56 16.25 -17.42
C GLY A 100 -9.06 16.89 -16.13
N TRP A 101 -9.82 17.87 -15.61
CA TRP A 101 -9.42 18.70 -14.46
C TRP A 101 -8.02 19.31 -14.65
N LYS A 102 -7.14 19.19 -13.66
CA LYS A 102 -5.76 19.70 -13.68
C LYS A 102 -4.73 18.62 -14.06
N SER A 103 -5.17 17.53 -14.71
CA SER A 103 -4.31 16.37 -14.99
C SER A 103 -3.07 16.71 -15.80
N THR A 104 -3.16 17.65 -16.75
CA THR A 104 -2.01 18.07 -17.58
C THR A 104 -0.91 18.71 -16.73
N GLU A 105 -1.28 19.63 -15.85
CA GLU A 105 -0.38 20.35 -14.94
C GLU A 105 0.22 19.38 -13.91
N ILE A 106 -0.64 18.54 -13.32
CA ILE A 106 -0.23 17.51 -12.37
C ILE A 106 0.80 16.55 -12.99
N ILE A 107 0.56 16.08 -14.22
CA ILE A 107 1.49 15.18 -14.93
C ILE A 107 2.82 15.88 -15.22
N LYS A 108 2.79 17.15 -15.64
CA LYS A 108 4.02 17.92 -15.89
C LYS A 108 4.88 18.02 -14.64
N GLY A 109 4.28 18.27 -13.48
CA GLY A 109 5.01 18.31 -12.22
C GLY A 109 5.50 16.93 -11.76
N MET A 110 4.70 15.87 -11.94
CA MET A 110 5.13 14.49 -11.65
C MET A 110 6.41 14.10 -12.40
N MET A 111 6.55 14.52 -13.66
CA MET A 111 7.74 14.21 -14.45
C MET A 111 9.02 14.80 -13.83
N LYS A 112 8.91 15.92 -13.10
CA LYS A 112 10.02 16.60 -12.43
C LYS A 112 10.23 16.15 -10.98
N ALA A 113 9.23 15.56 -10.35
CA ALA A 113 9.29 15.18 -8.93
C ALA A 113 10.32 14.06 -8.69
N GLU A 114 11.19 14.25 -7.70
CA GLU A 114 12.20 13.25 -7.31
C GLU A 114 11.66 12.23 -6.29
N ASP A 115 10.55 12.54 -5.64
CA ASP A 115 9.94 11.74 -4.57
C ASP A 115 8.76 10.86 -5.06
N SER A 116 8.68 10.63 -6.37
CA SER A 116 7.58 9.85 -6.94
C SER A 116 7.68 8.39 -6.55
N TYR A 117 6.62 7.82 -6.00
CA TYR A 117 6.54 6.38 -5.76
C TYR A 117 5.15 5.85 -6.11
N ALA A 118 5.09 4.58 -6.50
CA ALA A 118 3.82 3.88 -6.71
C ALA A 118 3.79 2.56 -5.95
N SER A 119 2.64 2.25 -5.38
CA SER A 119 2.41 1.03 -4.64
C SER A 119 1.11 0.34 -5.07
N GLU A 120 1.12 -0.98 -4.97
CA GLU A 120 -0.08 -1.79 -5.13
C GLU A 120 -0.89 -1.78 -3.84
N TRP A 121 -2.21 -1.75 -3.97
CA TRP A 121 -3.08 -2.12 -2.87
C TRP A 121 -3.24 -3.63 -2.85
N ALA A 122 -2.75 -4.22 -1.78
CA ALA A 122 -2.81 -5.66 -1.57
C ALA A 122 -3.08 -5.98 -0.10
N GLN A 123 -3.59 -7.18 0.12
CA GLN A 123 -3.80 -7.73 1.44
C GLN A 123 -2.81 -8.86 1.69
N VAL A 124 -2.20 -8.87 2.88
CA VAL A 124 -1.39 -10.00 3.34
C VAL A 124 -2.29 -10.97 4.10
N LYS A 125 -2.48 -12.17 3.56
CA LYS A 125 -3.30 -13.24 4.14
C LYS A 125 -2.40 -14.39 4.58
N LYS A 126 -1.95 -14.34 5.83
CA LYS A 126 -1.13 -15.39 6.44
C LYS A 126 -1.96 -16.28 7.36
N PRO A 127 -1.81 -17.61 7.29
CA PRO A 127 -2.55 -18.55 8.15
C PRO A 127 -2.10 -18.46 9.62
N ASN A 128 -0.86 -18.03 9.87
CA ASN A 128 -0.27 -17.83 11.20
C ASN A 128 0.48 -16.50 11.24
N LEU A 129 0.43 -15.80 12.37
CA LEU A 129 1.14 -14.53 12.55
C LEU A 129 2.53 -14.71 13.16
N TYR A 130 2.86 -15.92 13.60
CA TYR A 130 4.18 -16.22 14.14
C TYR A 130 4.65 -17.62 13.74
N LYS A 131 5.96 -17.84 13.87
CA LYS A 131 6.60 -19.15 13.76
C LYS A 131 7.81 -19.18 14.69
N GLY A 132 7.74 -20.00 15.74
CA GLY A 132 8.75 -20.01 16.80
C GLY A 132 8.87 -18.61 17.42
N ARG A 133 10.07 -18.02 17.34
CA ARG A 133 10.37 -16.69 17.92
C ARG A 133 10.19 -15.52 16.94
N PHE A 134 9.66 -15.78 15.75
CA PHE A 134 9.42 -14.75 14.74
C PHE A 134 7.94 -14.40 14.70
N VAL A 135 7.61 -13.11 14.86
CA VAL A 135 6.24 -12.60 14.85
C VAL A 135 6.11 -11.53 13.77
N LEU A 136 5.02 -11.58 13.01
CA LEU A 136 4.65 -10.60 11.99
C LEU A 136 3.75 -9.54 12.63
N VAL A 137 4.12 -8.27 12.49
CA VAL A 137 3.39 -7.12 13.03
C VAL A 137 3.17 -6.09 11.92
N GLY A 138 2.04 -5.38 11.96
CA GLY A 138 1.66 -4.39 10.94
C GLY A 138 1.46 -5.04 9.56
N ASP A 139 1.82 -4.31 8.50
CA ASP A 139 1.59 -4.74 7.12
C ASP A 139 2.29 -6.07 6.76
N ALA A 140 3.36 -6.44 7.48
CA ALA A 140 4.06 -7.71 7.28
C ALA A 140 3.18 -8.95 7.54
N GLY A 141 2.20 -8.85 8.44
CA GLY A 141 1.25 -9.92 8.74
C GLY A 141 -0.18 -9.59 8.33
N CYS A 142 -0.49 -8.31 8.13
CA CYS A 142 -1.85 -7.81 8.20
C CYS A 142 -2.14 -6.66 7.24
N ALA A 143 -1.42 -6.50 6.13
CA ALA A 143 -1.74 -5.42 5.18
C ALA A 143 -3.22 -5.48 4.77
N LEU A 144 -3.91 -4.34 4.80
CA LEU A 144 -5.36 -4.23 4.66
C LEU A 144 -5.84 -3.56 3.36
N GLY A 145 -4.93 -3.03 2.53
CA GLY A 145 -5.29 -2.19 1.39
C GLY A 145 -5.54 -0.72 1.77
N PRO A 146 -6.37 0.04 1.03
CA PRO A 146 -6.50 1.50 1.17
C PRO A 146 -7.35 1.96 2.36
N THR A 147 -7.50 1.14 3.40
CA THR A 147 -8.45 1.39 4.50
C THR A 147 -8.04 2.52 5.43
N GLY A 148 -6.78 2.98 5.33
CA GLY A 148 -6.17 3.88 6.31
C GLY A 148 -5.93 3.23 7.68
N ALA A 149 -6.34 1.96 7.88
CA ALA A 149 -6.24 1.26 9.16
C ALA A 149 -4.88 0.58 9.39
N GLY A 150 -3.96 0.63 8.42
CA GLY A 150 -2.63 0.02 8.53
C GLY A 150 -1.86 0.54 9.74
N THR A 151 -1.81 1.86 9.94
CA THR A 151 -1.16 2.48 11.11
C THR A 151 -1.81 2.07 12.42
N THR A 152 -3.15 2.11 12.49
CA THR A 152 -3.90 1.68 13.68
C THR A 152 -3.57 0.24 14.03
N LEU A 153 -3.57 -0.67 13.04
CA LEU A 153 -3.31 -2.09 13.27
C LEU A 153 -1.86 -2.37 13.63
N ALA A 154 -0.90 -1.61 13.08
CA ALA A 154 0.50 -1.69 13.47
C ALA A 154 0.68 -1.31 14.94
N LEU A 155 0.07 -0.20 15.38
CA LEU A 155 0.12 0.25 16.77
C LEU A 155 -0.58 -0.72 17.72
N THR A 156 -1.81 -1.15 17.39
CA THR A 156 -2.55 -2.15 18.16
C THR A 156 -1.75 -3.44 18.27
N GLY A 157 -1.20 -3.94 17.15
CA GLY A 157 -0.39 -5.15 17.12
C GLY A 157 0.86 -5.05 17.99
N ALA A 158 1.57 -3.93 17.93
CA ALA A 158 2.75 -3.69 18.77
C ALA A 158 2.38 -3.68 20.28
N CYS A 159 1.30 -2.98 20.65
CA CYS A 159 0.83 -2.92 22.04
C CYS A 159 0.40 -4.30 22.56
N VAL A 160 -0.37 -5.06 21.77
CA VAL A 160 -0.82 -6.41 22.13
C VAL A 160 0.37 -7.35 22.30
N LEU A 161 1.32 -7.34 21.35
CA LEU A 161 2.50 -8.19 21.43
C LEU A 161 3.35 -7.88 22.68
N ALA A 162 3.58 -6.60 22.96
CA ALA A 162 4.30 -6.18 24.16
C ALA A 162 3.58 -6.63 25.44
N GLY A 163 2.25 -6.49 25.49
CA GLY A 163 1.43 -6.92 26.62
C GLY A 163 1.54 -8.42 26.88
N GLU A 164 1.45 -9.25 25.84
CA GLU A 164 1.53 -10.70 25.95
C GLU A 164 2.95 -11.16 26.36
N ILE A 165 4.00 -10.52 25.85
CA ILE A 165 5.39 -10.78 26.28
C ILE A 165 5.56 -10.49 27.78
N CYS A 166 5.05 -9.34 28.26
CA CYS A 166 5.12 -8.96 29.67
C CYS A 166 4.34 -9.94 30.57
N LYS A 167 3.13 -10.33 30.16
CA LYS A 167 2.26 -11.25 30.89
C LYS A 167 2.87 -12.64 31.05
N HIS A 168 3.53 -13.14 30.01
CA HIS A 168 4.09 -14.49 29.97
C HIS A 168 5.57 -14.57 30.40
N ARG A 169 6.16 -13.46 30.87
CA ARG A 169 7.47 -13.39 31.56
C ARG A 169 8.60 -14.20 30.88
N GLY A 170 8.70 -14.12 29.55
CA GLY A 170 9.74 -14.82 28.78
C GLY A 170 9.33 -16.18 28.19
N ASN A 171 8.11 -16.67 28.47
CA ASN A 171 7.52 -17.76 27.69
C ASN A 171 7.00 -17.21 26.36
N PHE A 172 7.87 -17.23 25.35
CA PHE A 172 7.58 -16.67 24.02
C PHE A 172 6.50 -17.44 23.26
N ASP A 173 6.42 -18.76 23.43
CA ASP A 173 5.40 -19.55 22.74
C ASP A 173 4.00 -19.17 23.24
N ALA A 174 3.83 -19.03 24.56
CA ALA A 174 2.58 -18.56 25.14
C ALA A 174 2.27 -17.10 24.74
N ALA A 175 3.26 -16.21 24.73
CA ALA A 175 3.08 -14.83 24.32
C ALA A 175 2.65 -14.69 22.85
N CYS A 176 3.29 -15.45 21.94
CA CYS A 176 2.95 -15.41 20.52
C CYS A 176 1.57 -16.01 20.25
N ALA A 177 1.20 -17.08 20.96
CA ALA A 177 -0.14 -17.65 20.91
C ALA A 177 -1.21 -16.65 21.40
N GLY A 178 -0.95 -15.94 22.50
CA GLY A 178 -1.82 -14.88 23.01
C GLY A 178 -1.97 -13.71 22.03
N TYR A 179 -0.86 -13.28 21.43
CA TYR A 179 -0.86 -12.25 20.38
C TYR A 179 -1.74 -12.65 19.19
N GLU A 180 -1.54 -13.87 18.67
CA GLU A 180 -2.34 -14.36 17.54
C GLU A 180 -3.82 -14.50 17.90
N HIS A 181 -4.13 -14.97 19.10
CA HIS A 181 -5.52 -15.09 19.58
C HIS A 181 -6.26 -13.74 19.58
N ILE A 182 -5.60 -12.67 20.02
CA ILE A 182 -6.18 -11.32 20.08
C ILE A 182 -6.25 -10.68 18.69
N MET A 183 -5.17 -10.77 17.90
CA MET A 183 -5.07 -10.05 16.64
C MET A 183 -5.85 -10.70 15.50
N ARG A 184 -5.95 -12.04 15.46
CA ARG A 184 -6.62 -12.77 14.37
C ARG A 184 -8.04 -12.28 14.08
N PRO A 185 -8.97 -12.15 15.06
CA PRO A 185 -10.32 -11.67 14.78
C PRO A 185 -10.32 -10.24 14.24
N ILE A 186 -9.52 -9.35 14.84
CA ILE A 186 -9.39 -7.94 14.42
C ILE A 186 -8.97 -7.88 12.94
N ILE A 187 -7.88 -8.57 12.58
CA ILE A 187 -7.38 -8.61 11.20
C ILE A 187 -8.44 -9.17 10.25
N THR A 188 -9.09 -10.26 10.64
CA THR A 188 -10.10 -10.94 9.82
C THR A 188 -11.28 -10.01 9.52
N ASP A 189 -11.73 -9.24 10.50
CA ASP A 189 -12.86 -8.31 10.33
C ASP A 189 -12.51 -7.13 9.41
N PHE A 190 -11.31 -6.57 9.56
CA PHE A 190 -10.81 -5.55 8.63
C PHE A 190 -10.65 -6.09 7.21
N GLN A 191 -10.16 -7.33 7.05
CA GLN A 191 -9.97 -7.94 5.73
C GLN A 191 -11.30 -8.29 5.04
N LYS A 192 -12.33 -8.67 5.80
CA LYS A 192 -13.68 -8.96 5.26
C LYS A 192 -14.39 -7.72 4.73
N THR A 193 -14.27 -6.60 5.44
CA THR A 193 -14.92 -5.33 5.07
C THR A 193 -14.50 -4.85 3.67
N GLN A 194 -13.38 -5.33 3.15
CA GLN A 194 -12.82 -4.96 1.84
C GLN A 194 -13.28 -5.84 0.66
N LEU A 195 -14.16 -6.83 0.89
CA LEU A 195 -14.68 -7.71 -0.17
C LEU A 195 -15.56 -6.99 -1.22
N GLY A 196 -15.93 -5.72 -1.01
CA GLY A 196 -16.71 -4.92 -1.97
C GLY A 196 -15.99 -4.52 -3.27
N PHE A 197 -14.69 -4.78 -3.39
CA PHE A 197 -13.90 -4.54 -4.62
C PHE A 197 -13.62 -5.81 -5.44
N ARG A 198 -14.22 -6.94 -5.08
CA ARG A 198 -14.12 -8.18 -5.85
C ARG A 198 -15.19 -8.13 -6.93
N GLU A 199 -14.80 -8.21 -8.21
CA GLU A 199 -15.79 -8.42 -9.29
C GLU A 199 -16.62 -9.69 -9.02
N PRO A 200 -17.88 -9.74 -9.47
CA PRO A 200 -18.71 -10.94 -9.43
C PRO A 200 -18.09 -12.15 -10.11
#